data_AF-A0A519MHR9-F1
#
_entry.id   AF-A0A519MHR9-F1
#
_cell.length_a   1.000
_cell.length_b   1.000
_cell.length_c   1.000
_cell.angle_alpha   90.00
_cell.angle_beta   90.00
_cell.angle_gamma   90.00
#
_symmetry.space_group_name_H-M   'P 1'
#
loop_
_entity.id
_entity.type
_entity.pdbx_description
1 polymer ?
#
loop_
_entity_poly.entity_id
_entity_poly.type
_entity_poly.pdbx_seq_one_letter_code
_entity_poly.pdbx_strand_id
1 'polypeptide(L)'
;VTVAPGASLTFENNAHLMQMAAVNSNSGNIVMHRNSSSLYRQDYTLWSSPVAGQNIRSFASGTVLSRFYNYNTTTNHYESLFATEEASAGINFATGKGYLIRMPNGATEPGYIDGNTAIRFDGTFTGVPNNGTIAVNVIPQSGSVQGFNAIGNPYPSPISVPAFFAGNAGNTTGVMYLWRRRNGSDQASAYCTINAQGEFVDNQQPETENPDNVIQTGQGFIVKALTGTVNFNNGMRSGSLIHDDSFFRNGSNTEETVVESHRIWLNLSRENTPLAQMMVGYKSNATMGIDMGIDAPFINDVETGLNSILEGTAYAIQGRSLPFIAQDIVPLQFKANMAGNYAITIDHVDGLFLGGQDILLKDNLLGTIHSLKESGYSFTSDAGVYDDRFEIVYGEALGTNKPVVDANTIIIYKKERSLVINSGNATMATVTIFDTHGRMVYERNNINAGEMIISDLRAEEQMLIVQITTTNNSKVSKKVIF
;
A
#
# COMPACT_ATOMS: atom_id res chain seq x y z
N VAL A 1 -28.63 25.04 5.22
CA VAL A 1 -29.63 24.01 5.56
C VAL A 1 -30.07 24.24 6.99
N THR A 2 -31.38 24.39 7.20
CA THR A 2 -31.96 24.54 8.55
C THR A 2 -32.97 23.44 8.75
N VAL A 3 -32.68 22.52 9.66
CA VAL A 3 -33.62 21.47 10.09
C VAL A 3 -34.30 21.95 11.37
N ALA A 4 -35.63 22.13 11.33
CA ALA A 4 -36.39 22.60 12.47
C ALA A 4 -36.44 21.55 13.59
N PRO A 5 -36.59 21.94 14.87
CA PRO A 5 -36.82 20.99 15.95
C PRO A 5 -38.00 20.06 15.65
N GLY A 6 -37.80 18.74 15.81
CA GLY A 6 -38.82 17.72 15.51
C GLY A 6 -38.94 17.31 14.03
N ALA A 7 -38.24 18.00 13.11
CA ALA A 7 -38.11 17.55 11.73
C ALA A 7 -36.93 16.57 11.57
N SER A 8 -36.97 15.75 10.51
CA SER A 8 -35.86 14.89 10.11
C SER A 8 -35.49 15.16 8.66
N LEU A 9 -34.18 15.19 8.38
CA LEU A 9 -33.63 15.21 7.03
C LEU A 9 -32.57 14.11 6.94
N THR A 10 -32.88 13.06 6.19
CA THR A 10 -32.03 11.88 6.02
C THR A 10 -31.45 11.83 4.62
N PHE A 11 -30.16 11.56 4.53
CA PHE A 11 -29.44 11.26 3.30
C PHE A 11 -29.04 9.79 3.34
N GLU A 12 -29.58 9.00 2.43
CA GLU A 12 -29.24 7.58 2.28
C GLU A 12 -27.81 7.41 1.77
N ASN A 13 -27.30 6.16 1.81
CA ASN A 13 -26.00 5.83 1.25
C ASN A 13 -25.86 6.38 -0.18
N ASN A 14 -24.72 6.98 -0.49
CA ASN A 14 -24.41 7.69 -1.75
C ASN A 14 -25.21 8.98 -2.03
N ALA A 15 -26.17 9.40 -1.21
CA ALA A 15 -26.84 10.71 -1.37
C ALA A 15 -25.99 11.86 -0.81
N HIS A 16 -25.75 12.92 -1.58
CA HIS A 16 -24.84 14.02 -1.19
C HIS A 16 -25.58 15.32 -0.86
N LEU A 17 -25.13 16.02 0.18
CA LEU A 17 -25.58 17.38 0.47
C LEU A 17 -24.57 18.39 -0.08
N MET A 18 -24.74 18.82 -1.33
CA MET A 18 -23.85 19.81 -1.95
C MET A 18 -24.23 21.24 -1.54
N GLN A 19 -23.23 22.02 -1.13
CA GLN A 19 -23.39 23.41 -0.72
C GLN A 19 -22.18 24.23 -1.20
N MET A 20 -22.41 25.49 -1.56
CA MET A 20 -21.38 26.37 -2.15
C MET A 20 -20.97 27.53 -1.23
N ALA A 21 -21.67 27.76 -0.12
CA ALA A 21 -21.40 28.91 0.76
C ALA A 21 -20.07 28.76 1.50
N ALA A 22 -19.25 29.80 1.55
CA ALA A 22 -17.93 29.80 2.20
C ALA A 22 -17.99 29.70 3.74
N VAL A 23 -19.14 29.99 4.34
CA VAL A 23 -19.39 29.92 5.79
C VAL A 23 -20.44 28.84 6.08
N ASN A 24 -20.28 28.13 7.20
CA ASN A 24 -21.30 27.19 7.66
C ASN A 24 -22.43 27.92 8.40
N SER A 25 -23.56 28.11 7.73
CA SER A 25 -24.81 28.62 8.34
C SER A 25 -25.84 27.50 8.57
N ASN A 26 -25.40 26.24 8.57
CA ASN A 26 -26.31 25.12 8.83
C ASN A 26 -26.72 25.08 10.30
N SER A 27 -27.96 24.66 10.55
CA SER A 27 -28.50 24.48 11.90
C SER A 27 -29.47 23.30 11.94
N GLY A 28 -29.54 22.62 13.08
CA GLY A 28 -30.32 21.40 13.24
C GLY A 28 -29.63 20.17 12.68
N ASN A 29 -30.03 19.00 13.17
CA ASN A 29 -29.36 17.74 12.83
C ASN A 29 -29.89 17.17 11.52
N ILE A 30 -28.98 16.66 10.69
CA ILE A 30 -29.29 15.70 9.64
C ILE A 30 -28.89 14.30 10.07
N VAL A 31 -29.40 13.30 9.36
CA VAL A 31 -28.90 11.92 9.40
C VAL A 31 -28.23 11.62 8.06
N MET A 32 -26.98 11.18 8.06
CA MET A 32 -26.21 10.85 6.87
C MET A 32 -25.72 9.40 6.95
N HIS A 33 -26.29 8.54 6.10
CA HIS A 33 -25.90 7.15 5.96
C HIS A 33 -24.72 7.02 4.99
N ARG A 34 -23.70 6.26 5.41
CA ARG A 34 -22.54 5.91 4.60
C ARG A 34 -22.04 4.51 4.91
N ASN A 35 -22.08 3.67 3.88
CA ASN A 35 -21.55 2.33 3.94
C ASN A 35 -20.04 2.34 3.74
N SER A 36 -19.33 1.53 4.52
CA SER A 36 -17.94 1.19 4.20
C SER A 36 -17.84 0.29 2.96
N SER A 37 -16.62 0.10 2.46
CA SER A 37 -16.25 -1.10 1.71
C SER A 37 -16.51 -2.37 2.52
N SER A 38 -16.53 -3.54 1.87
CA SER A 38 -16.61 -4.83 2.56
C SER A 38 -15.42 -5.04 3.51
N LEU A 39 -15.69 -5.41 4.75
CA LEU A 39 -14.70 -5.59 5.82
C LEU A 39 -15.05 -6.81 6.68
N TYR A 40 -14.03 -7.52 7.16
CA TYR A 40 -14.18 -8.64 8.08
C TYR A 40 -14.24 -8.14 9.53
N ARG A 41 -14.73 -8.99 10.44
CA ARG A 41 -14.94 -8.66 11.86
C ARG A 41 -13.77 -8.01 12.58
N GLN A 42 -12.54 -8.39 12.23
CA GLN A 42 -11.35 -7.85 12.89
C GLN A 42 -10.79 -6.62 12.20
N ASP A 43 -11.31 -6.25 11.04
CA ASP A 43 -10.77 -5.18 10.21
C ASP A 43 -11.15 -3.81 10.77
N TYR A 44 -10.44 -2.81 10.28
CA TYR A 44 -10.59 -1.43 10.68
C TYR A 44 -10.82 -0.54 9.47
N THR A 45 -11.41 0.63 9.70
CA THR A 45 -11.51 1.70 8.71
C THR A 45 -11.25 3.04 9.37
N LEU A 46 -10.59 3.93 8.63
CA LEU A 46 -10.42 5.32 9.02
C LEU A 46 -11.69 6.10 8.68
N TRP A 47 -12.33 6.64 9.71
CA TRP A 47 -13.55 7.45 9.60
C TRP A 47 -13.29 8.91 9.98
N SER A 48 -13.94 9.82 9.27
CA SER A 48 -14.08 11.24 9.60
C SER A 48 -15.57 11.60 9.57
N SER A 49 -15.98 12.64 10.29
CA SER A 49 -17.41 12.99 10.36
C SER A 49 -17.78 14.11 9.36
N PRO A 50 -18.83 13.92 8.55
CA PRO A 50 -19.42 14.98 7.72
C PRO A 50 -20.29 15.96 8.51
N VAL A 51 -20.53 15.69 9.80
CA VAL A 51 -21.38 16.49 10.70
C VAL A 51 -20.64 16.85 12.00
N ALA A 52 -21.01 17.97 12.60
CA ALA A 52 -20.57 18.34 13.94
C ALA A 52 -21.46 17.67 15.01
N GLY A 53 -20.84 17.24 16.11
CA GLY A 53 -21.53 16.71 17.29
C GLY A 53 -21.77 15.19 17.30
N GLN A 54 -21.35 14.45 16.28
CA GLN A 54 -21.42 12.99 16.29
C GLN A 54 -20.47 12.41 17.35
N ASN A 55 -21.02 11.69 18.32
CA ASN A 55 -20.22 10.94 19.29
C ASN A 55 -19.63 9.67 18.65
N ILE A 56 -18.33 9.43 18.86
CA ILE A 56 -17.58 8.34 18.21
C ILE A 56 -18.11 6.97 18.63
N ARG A 57 -18.42 6.79 19.92
CA ARG A 57 -18.94 5.52 20.44
C ARG A 57 -20.32 5.21 19.88
N SER A 58 -21.21 6.20 19.83
CA SER A 58 -22.57 6.05 19.29
C SER A 58 -22.59 5.75 17.79
N PHE A 59 -21.60 6.24 17.03
CA PHE A 59 -21.46 5.95 15.60
C PHE A 59 -21.25 4.45 15.33
N ALA A 60 -20.48 3.77 16.18
CA ALA A 60 -20.20 2.33 16.05
C ALA A 60 -20.46 1.58 17.36
N SER A 61 -21.72 1.56 17.81
CA SER A 61 -22.13 0.95 19.08
C SER A 61 -21.82 -0.56 19.18
N GLY A 62 -21.72 -1.27 18.06
CA GLY A 62 -21.34 -2.68 18.00
C GLY A 62 -19.84 -2.95 18.17
N THR A 63 -18.98 -1.93 18.08
CA THR A 63 -17.52 -2.07 18.20
C THR A 63 -17.11 -2.22 19.66
N VAL A 64 -16.08 -3.04 19.92
CA VAL A 64 -15.52 -3.20 21.27
C VAL A 64 -14.88 -1.89 21.73
N LEU A 65 -15.13 -1.49 22.98
CA LEU A 65 -14.72 -0.19 23.54
C LEU A 65 -13.24 0.16 23.32
N SER A 66 -12.33 -0.78 23.56
CA SER A 66 -10.89 -0.55 23.37
C SER A 66 -10.44 -0.49 21.91
N ARG A 67 -11.36 -0.59 20.93
CA ARG A 67 -11.08 -0.73 19.50
C ARG A 67 -11.48 0.48 18.67
N PHE A 68 -11.48 1.64 19.32
CA PHE A 68 -11.52 2.96 18.72
C PHE A 68 -10.17 3.64 18.95
N TYR A 69 -9.55 4.17 17.89
CA TYR A 69 -8.21 4.72 17.98
C TYR A 69 -8.09 6.11 17.36
N ASN A 70 -7.26 6.94 17.98
CA ASN A 70 -6.68 8.11 17.33
C ASN A 70 -5.29 7.74 16.78
N TYR A 71 -4.83 8.47 15.78
CA TYR A 71 -3.43 8.43 15.36
C TYR A 71 -2.63 9.47 16.16
N ASN A 72 -1.59 9.04 16.85
CA ASN A 72 -0.64 9.91 17.52
C ASN A 72 0.50 10.26 16.56
N THR A 73 0.46 11.47 16.00
CA THR A 73 1.47 11.99 15.06
C THR A 73 2.88 12.07 15.64
N THR A 74 3.03 12.18 16.96
CA THR A 74 4.36 12.27 17.58
C THR A 74 5.08 10.92 17.56
N THR A 75 4.32 9.83 17.73
CA THR A 75 4.85 8.47 17.84
C THR A 75 4.57 7.61 16.61
N ASN A 76 3.74 8.09 15.67
CA ASN A 76 3.23 7.36 14.51
C ASN A 76 2.50 6.05 14.88
N HIS A 77 1.87 6.02 16.05
CA HIS A 77 1.09 4.87 16.51
C HIS A 77 -0.38 5.20 16.66
N TYR A 78 -1.22 4.17 16.53
CA TYR A 78 -2.63 4.25 16.91
C TYR A 78 -2.77 4.00 18.42
N GLU A 79 -3.45 4.89 19.11
CA GLU A 79 -3.69 4.80 20.55
C GLU A 79 -5.19 4.66 20.82
N SER A 80 -5.54 3.83 21.80
CA SER A 80 -6.94 3.59 22.14
C SER A 80 -7.54 4.87 22.73
N LEU A 81 -8.69 5.31 22.20
CA LEU A 81 -9.38 6.52 22.66
C LEU A 81 -9.97 6.37 24.06
N PHE A 82 -10.52 5.20 24.35
CA PHE A 82 -11.22 4.89 25.60
C PHE A 82 -11.32 3.37 25.80
N ALA A 83 -11.58 2.95 27.03
CA ALA A 83 -11.77 1.53 27.36
C ALA A 83 -13.07 1.24 28.13
N THR A 84 -13.83 2.28 28.52
CA THR A 84 -15.12 2.16 29.22
C THR A 84 -16.18 3.05 28.56
N GLU A 85 -17.47 2.75 28.78
CA GLU A 85 -18.56 3.56 28.25
C GLU A 85 -18.54 4.99 28.83
N GLU A 86 -18.22 5.14 30.13
CA GLU A 86 -18.14 6.43 30.80
C GLU A 86 -17.04 7.32 30.20
N ALA A 87 -15.88 6.73 29.89
CA ALA A 87 -14.78 7.44 29.25
C ALA A 87 -15.09 7.85 27.81
N SER A 88 -16.03 7.17 27.15
CA SER A 88 -16.46 7.50 25.78
C SER A 88 -17.46 8.67 25.71
N ALA A 89 -18.06 9.03 26.85
CA ALA A 89 -19.06 10.08 26.92
C ALA A 89 -18.46 11.44 26.52
N GLY A 90 -19.10 12.13 25.58
CA GLY A 90 -18.64 13.43 25.08
C GLY A 90 -17.46 13.39 24.11
N ILE A 91 -16.91 12.21 23.79
CA ILE A 91 -15.88 12.08 22.76
C ILE A 91 -16.55 12.10 21.38
N ASN A 92 -16.55 13.27 20.75
CA ASN A 92 -17.08 13.48 19.41
C ASN A 92 -15.98 13.41 18.35
N PHE A 93 -16.37 13.12 17.11
CA PHE A 93 -15.50 13.33 15.97
C PHE A 93 -15.11 14.81 15.91
N ALA A 94 -13.80 15.09 15.97
CA ALA A 94 -13.29 16.41 15.66
C ALA A 94 -13.41 16.67 14.14
N THR A 95 -13.77 17.89 13.76
CA THR A 95 -13.97 18.25 12.35
C THR A 95 -12.71 17.99 11.52
N GLY A 96 -12.85 17.18 10.47
CA GLY A 96 -11.77 16.83 9.55
C GLY A 96 -10.68 15.91 10.11
N LYS A 97 -10.85 15.37 11.32
CA LYS A 97 -9.92 14.40 11.92
C LYS A 97 -10.33 12.96 11.58
N GLY A 98 -9.34 12.12 11.29
CA GLY A 98 -9.51 10.69 11.05
C GLY A 98 -9.39 9.87 12.34
N TYR A 99 -10.23 8.84 12.48
CA TYR A 99 -10.25 7.91 13.59
C TYR A 99 -10.34 6.47 13.07
N LEU A 100 -9.48 5.59 13.58
CA LEU A 100 -9.47 4.19 13.17
C LEU A 100 -10.43 3.41 14.07
N ILE A 101 -11.47 2.85 13.45
CA ILE A 101 -12.55 2.16 14.17
C ILE A 101 -12.65 0.73 13.66
N ARG A 102 -12.67 -0.24 14.57
CA ARG A 102 -12.86 -1.65 14.19
C ARG A 102 -14.31 -1.91 13.81
N MET A 103 -14.50 -2.88 12.94
CA MET A 103 -15.81 -3.45 12.67
C MET A 103 -16.54 -3.94 13.94
N PRO A 104 -17.89 -3.96 13.94
CA PRO A 104 -18.69 -4.47 15.04
C PRO A 104 -18.25 -5.86 15.50
N ASN A 105 -18.32 -6.15 16.79
CA ASN A 105 -17.88 -7.44 17.31
C ASN A 105 -18.77 -8.61 16.88
N GLY A 106 -19.99 -8.35 16.42
CA GLY A 106 -20.92 -9.33 15.90
C GLY A 106 -21.86 -8.70 14.88
N ALA A 107 -22.40 -9.54 14.00
CA ALA A 107 -23.40 -9.21 12.98
C ALA A 107 -24.21 -10.48 12.68
N THR A 108 -25.36 -10.33 12.01
CA THR A 108 -26.29 -11.44 11.75
C THR A 108 -25.87 -12.32 10.56
N GLU A 109 -24.97 -11.82 9.73
CA GLU A 109 -24.48 -12.45 8.51
C GLU A 109 -23.71 -13.74 8.85
N PRO A 110 -24.12 -14.90 8.28
CA PRO A 110 -23.42 -16.16 8.51
C PRO A 110 -21.94 -16.07 8.18
N GLY A 111 -21.09 -16.56 9.07
CA GLY A 111 -19.62 -16.56 8.91
C GLY A 111 -18.92 -15.25 9.26
N TYR A 112 -19.63 -14.17 9.59
CA TYR A 112 -19.01 -12.91 10.00
C TYR A 112 -18.26 -13.04 11.33
N ILE A 113 -18.90 -13.69 12.33
CA ILE A 113 -18.30 -13.89 13.66
C ILE A 113 -17.00 -14.70 13.56
N ASP A 114 -16.96 -15.68 12.65
CA ASP A 114 -15.80 -16.54 12.41
C ASP A 114 -14.71 -15.86 11.55
N GLY A 115 -15.00 -14.68 10.99
CA GLY A 115 -14.05 -13.93 10.13
C GLY A 115 -13.97 -14.44 8.69
N ASN A 116 -14.95 -15.22 8.25
CA ASN A 116 -15.01 -15.81 6.91
C ASN A 116 -15.85 -14.99 5.92
N THR A 117 -16.76 -14.16 6.44
CA THR A 117 -17.65 -13.31 5.65
C THR A 117 -17.34 -11.83 5.93
N ALA A 118 -17.12 -11.06 4.87
CA ALA A 118 -17.04 -9.61 4.96
C ALA A 118 -18.44 -8.99 4.88
N ILE A 119 -18.65 -7.88 5.59
CA ILE A 119 -19.88 -7.08 5.53
C ILE A 119 -19.54 -5.62 5.30
N ARG A 120 -20.52 -4.83 4.85
CA ARG A 120 -20.41 -3.37 4.86
C ARG A 120 -20.90 -2.85 6.20
N PHE A 121 -20.15 -1.94 6.81
CA PHE A 121 -20.61 -1.21 7.98
C PHE A 121 -21.55 -0.08 7.55
N ASP A 122 -22.79 -0.11 8.02
CA ASP A 122 -23.76 0.98 7.84
C ASP A 122 -23.47 2.10 8.85
N GLY A 123 -22.61 3.04 8.44
CA GLY A 123 -22.25 4.20 9.23
C GLY A 123 -23.36 5.25 9.21
N THR A 124 -23.86 5.61 10.39
CA THR A 124 -24.88 6.65 10.54
C THR A 124 -24.32 7.86 11.28
N PHE A 125 -24.15 8.97 10.57
CA PHE A 125 -23.73 10.25 11.14
C PHE A 125 -24.95 11.13 11.43
N THR A 126 -25.12 11.56 12.68
CA THR A 126 -26.18 12.46 13.13
C THR A 126 -25.59 13.73 13.74
N GLY A 127 -25.93 14.88 13.17
CA GLY A 127 -25.42 16.17 13.65
C GLY A 127 -25.63 17.31 12.65
N VAL A 128 -25.07 18.48 12.95
CA VAL A 128 -25.16 19.64 12.04
C VAL A 128 -24.18 19.45 10.88
N PRO A 129 -24.62 19.47 9.61
CA PRO A 129 -23.72 19.22 8.48
C PRO A 129 -22.64 20.30 8.36
N ASN A 130 -21.41 19.85 8.15
CA ASN A 130 -20.28 20.72 7.88
C ASN A 130 -20.38 21.33 6.47
N ASN A 131 -19.94 22.59 6.33
CA ASN A 131 -19.90 23.32 5.07
C ASN A 131 -18.86 24.45 5.15
N GLY A 132 -18.50 25.05 4.02
CA GLY A 132 -17.67 26.25 3.98
C GLY A 132 -16.19 25.94 3.89
N THR A 133 -15.35 26.84 4.40
CA THR A 133 -13.91 26.58 4.53
C THR A 133 -13.61 26.02 5.92
N ILE A 134 -12.87 24.93 5.98
CA ILE A 134 -12.50 24.23 7.21
C ILE A 134 -10.98 24.10 7.24
N ALA A 135 -10.34 24.66 8.27
CA ALA A 135 -8.92 24.52 8.53
C ALA A 135 -8.72 23.45 9.61
N VAL A 136 -8.10 22.33 9.25
CA VAL A 136 -7.77 21.24 10.16
C VAL A 136 -6.36 21.48 10.71
N ASN A 137 -6.25 21.59 12.03
CA ASN A 137 -4.96 21.69 12.70
C ASN A 137 -4.22 20.35 12.61
N VAL A 138 -2.99 20.38 12.13
CA VAL A 138 -2.12 19.20 11.96
C VAL A 138 -0.75 19.48 12.55
N ILE A 139 0.00 18.42 12.85
CA ILE A 139 1.36 18.52 13.36
C ILE A 139 2.33 18.28 12.18
N PRO A 140 3.08 19.29 11.74
CA PRO A 140 4.01 19.13 10.62
C PRO A 140 5.25 18.33 11.04
N GLN A 141 6.02 17.90 10.04
CA GLN A 141 7.34 17.32 10.28
C GLN A 141 8.23 18.33 11.03
N SER A 142 8.78 17.94 12.18
CA SER A 142 9.70 18.77 12.96
C SER A 142 10.54 17.90 13.91
N GLY A 143 11.86 17.98 13.80
CA GLY A 143 12.77 17.15 14.60
C GLY A 143 12.50 15.65 14.38
N SER A 144 12.16 14.93 15.44
CA SER A 144 11.81 13.50 15.40
C SER A 144 10.37 13.22 14.95
N VAL A 145 9.51 14.24 14.90
CA VAL A 145 8.11 14.10 14.45
C VAL A 145 8.09 14.01 12.94
N GLN A 146 7.61 12.89 12.40
CA GLN A 146 7.57 12.67 10.95
C GLN A 146 6.45 13.47 10.25
N GLY A 147 5.45 13.93 10.99
CA GLY A 147 4.38 14.77 10.46
C GLY A 147 3.22 14.02 9.79
N PHE A 148 3.07 12.72 10.04
CA PHE A 148 1.91 11.96 9.57
C PHE A 148 0.68 12.28 10.42
N ASN A 149 -0.44 12.62 9.79
CA ASN A 149 -1.67 13.00 10.46
C ASN A 149 -2.85 12.20 9.90
N ALA A 150 -3.67 11.63 10.78
CA ALA A 150 -4.97 11.08 10.39
C ALA A 150 -6.01 12.19 10.30
N ILE A 151 -6.38 12.52 9.06
CA ILE A 151 -7.43 13.49 8.73
C ILE A 151 -8.50 12.79 7.90
N GLY A 152 -9.53 13.51 7.47
CA GLY A 152 -10.52 12.92 6.58
C GLY A 152 -11.47 13.93 6.00
N ASN A 153 -12.32 13.45 5.09
CA ASN A 153 -13.32 14.29 4.45
C ASN A 153 -14.31 14.83 5.49
N PRO A 154 -14.37 16.15 5.72
CA PRO A 154 -15.25 16.74 6.70
C PRO A 154 -16.65 17.04 6.13
N TYR A 155 -16.90 16.83 4.83
CA TYR A 155 -18.11 17.27 4.16
C TYR A 155 -19.12 16.12 3.95
N PRO A 156 -20.43 16.43 3.92
CA PRO A 156 -21.49 15.50 3.54
C PRO A 156 -21.56 15.25 2.01
N SER A 157 -20.41 15.21 1.33
CA SER A 157 -20.25 14.82 -0.07
C SER A 157 -18.82 14.32 -0.33
N PRO A 158 -18.56 13.66 -1.45
CA PRO A 158 -17.20 13.35 -1.86
C PRO A 158 -16.38 14.61 -2.15
N ILE A 159 -15.05 14.47 -2.10
CA ILE A 159 -14.09 15.48 -2.52
C ILE A 159 -13.07 14.89 -3.50
N SER A 160 -12.59 15.70 -4.44
CA SER A 160 -11.57 15.33 -5.42
C SER A 160 -10.18 15.34 -4.77
N VAL A 161 -9.41 14.27 -4.99
CA VAL A 161 -8.01 14.14 -4.53
C VAL A 161 -7.12 15.22 -5.19
N PRO A 162 -7.12 15.41 -6.53
CA PRO A 162 -6.40 16.52 -7.16
C PRO A 162 -6.78 17.90 -6.59
N ALA A 163 -8.08 18.19 -6.45
CA ALA A 163 -8.53 19.48 -5.91
C ALA A 163 -8.12 19.68 -4.43
N PHE A 164 -8.15 18.61 -3.64
CA PHE A 164 -7.66 18.61 -2.25
C PHE A 164 -6.18 18.99 -2.20
N PHE A 165 -5.33 18.35 -3.00
CA PHE A 165 -3.90 18.65 -3.03
C PHE A 165 -3.59 20.02 -3.63
N ALA A 166 -4.30 20.44 -4.69
CA ALA A 166 -4.16 21.78 -5.26
C ALA A 166 -4.47 22.88 -4.23
N GLY A 167 -5.54 22.73 -3.45
CA GLY A 167 -5.88 23.64 -2.35
C GLY A 167 -4.95 23.55 -1.13
N ASN A 168 -4.03 22.59 -1.12
CA ASN A 168 -3.05 22.35 -0.06
C ASN A 168 -1.61 22.27 -0.60
N ALA A 169 -1.35 22.91 -1.74
CA ALA A 169 0.00 23.00 -2.29
C ALA A 169 0.94 23.62 -1.25
N GLY A 170 2.04 22.92 -0.94
CA GLY A 170 3.00 23.31 0.10
C GLY A 170 2.59 23.03 1.55
N ASN A 171 1.33 22.64 1.82
CA ASN A 171 0.88 22.24 3.17
C ASN A 171 1.10 20.76 3.45
N THR A 172 1.21 19.93 2.41
CA THR A 172 1.43 18.48 2.51
C THR A 172 2.48 18.04 1.49
N THR A 173 3.00 16.83 1.62
CA THR A 173 3.90 16.24 0.61
C THR A 173 3.19 15.84 -0.70
N GLY A 174 1.87 16.02 -0.80
CA GLY A 174 1.11 15.61 -1.98
C GLY A 174 0.88 14.09 -2.07
N VAL A 175 0.90 13.39 -0.93
CA VAL A 175 0.71 11.94 -0.84
C VAL A 175 -0.32 11.62 0.23
N MET A 176 -1.19 10.68 -0.09
CA MET A 176 -2.25 10.18 0.77
C MET A 176 -2.14 8.66 0.91
N TYR A 177 -2.25 8.19 2.14
CA TYR A 177 -2.26 6.77 2.47
C TYR A 177 -3.64 6.36 2.97
N LEU A 178 -4.25 5.39 2.30
CA LEU A 178 -5.61 4.93 2.55
C LEU A 178 -5.57 3.62 3.32
N TRP A 179 -6.16 3.61 4.52
CA TRP A 179 -6.16 2.40 5.35
C TRP A 179 -7.03 1.32 4.71
N ARG A 180 -6.42 0.18 4.41
CA ARG A 180 -7.07 -1.05 3.95
C ARG A 180 -6.29 -2.24 4.47
N ARG A 181 -6.88 -3.03 5.37
CA ARG A 181 -6.23 -4.23 5.91
C ARG A 181 -7.24 -5.28 6.30
N ARG A 182 -7.09 -6.49 5.76
CA ARG A 182 -7.68 -7.69 6.33
C ARG A 182 -6.79 -8.19 7.46
N ASN A 183 -7.28 -8.11 8.69
CA ASN A 183 -6.49 -8.52 9.84
C ASN A 183 -6.28 -10.04 9.87
N GLY A 184 -5.02 -10.44 10.07
CA GLY A 184 -4.59 -11.83 9.95
C GLY A 184 -4.25 -12.28 8.51
N SER A 185 -4.29 -11.36 7.52
CA SER A 185 -3.82 -11.66 6.18
C SER A 185 -2.29 -11.76 6.10
N ASP A 186 -1.80 -12.58 5.18
CA ASP A 186 -0.40 -12.64 4.75
C ASP A 186 0.04 -11.38 3.98
N GLN A 187 -0.92 -10.63 3.40
CA GLN A 187 -0.69 -9.26 2.95
C GLN A 187 -0.55 -8.38 4.20
N ALA A 188 0.69 -8.03 4.54
CA ALA A 188 0.95 -7.31 5.77
C ALA A 188 0.60 -5.82 5.68
N SER A 189 0.62 -5.23 4.47
CA SER A 189 0.52 -3.78 4.31
C SER A 189 -0.89 -3.31 4.54
N ALA A 190 -1.01 -2.24 5.31
CA ALA A 190 -2.26 -1.63 5.72
C ALA A 190 -2.65 -0.44 4.84
N TYR A 191 -1.80 0.00 3.92
CA TYR A 191 -2.02 1.24 3.20
C TYR A 191 -1.88 1.10 1.69
N CYS A 192 -2.94 1.46 0.97
CA CYS A 192 -2.82 1.84 -0.43
C CYS A 192 -2.29 3.28 -0.51
N THR A 193 -1.64 3.64 -1.61
CA THR A 193 -1.01 4.96 -1.77
C THR A 193 -1.59 5.68 -2.98
N ILE A 194 -1.89 6.97 -2.83
CA ILE A 194 -2.28 7.86 -3.93
C ILE A 194 -1.52 9.19 -3.85
N ASN A 195 -1.03 9.68 -4.99
CA ASN A 195 -0.33 10.97 -5.06
C ASN A 195 -1.25 12.10 -5.56
N ALA A 196 -0.72 13.32 -5.67
CA ALA A 196 -1.49 14.48 -6.10
C ALA A 196 -1.87 14.46 -7.59
N GLN A 197 -1.21 13.62 -8.39
CA GLN A 197 -1.55 13.37 -9.79
C GLN A 197 -2.68 12.33 -9.95
N GLY A 198 -3.13 11.73 -8.85
CA GLY A 198 -4.15 10.70 -8.88
C GLY A 198 -3.65 9.31 -9.27
N GLU A 199 -2.34 9.10 -9.22
CA GLU A 199 -1.74 7.78 -9.43
C GLU A 199 -1.91 6.96 -8.17
N PHE A 200 -2.44 5.76 -8.33
CA PHE A 200 -2.81 4.86 -7.24
C PHE A 200 -2.01 3.57 -7.32
N VAL A 201 -1.61 3.07 -6.15
CA VAL A 201 -0.99 1.76 -5.96
C VAL A 201 -1.76 1.03 -4.85
N ASP A 202 -2.22 -0.18 -5.17
CA ASP A 202 -2.89 -1.09 -4.25
C ASP A 202 -1.88 -1.70 -3.24
N ASN A 203 -2.39 -2.20 -2.11
CA ASN A 203 -1.64 -3.01 -1.17
C ASN A 203 -1.97 -4.52 -1.25
N GLN A 204 -2.69 -4.93 -2.29
CA GLN A 204 -3.05 -6.31 -2.61
C GLN A 204 -3.96 -6.98 -1.57
N GLN A 205 -4.63 -6.19 -0.73
CA GLN A 205 -5.61 -6.71 0.22
C GLN A 205 -6.91 -7.11 -0.50
N PRO A 206 -7.68 -8.07 0.03
CA PRO A 206 -9.01 -8.37 -0.47
C PRO A 206 -9.94 -7.15 -0.37
N GLU A 207 -10.86 -7.01 -1.33
CA GLU A 207 -11.85 -5.93 -1.42
C GLU A 207 -11.24 -4.51 -1.36
N THR A 208 -10.00 -4.35 -1.82
CA THR A 208 -9.48 -3.04 -2.18
C THR A 208 -10.15 -2.57 -3.48
N GLU A 209 -10.46 -1.29 -3.55
CA GLU A 209 -10.96 -0.64 -4.75
C GLU A 209 -10.10 0.61 -5.00
N ASN A 210 -9.86 0.93 -6.27
CA ASN A 210 -9.24 2.19 -6.62
C ASN A 210 -10.19 3.33 -6.19
N PRO A 211 -9.72 4.34 -5.44
CA PRO A 211 -10.55 5.47 -5.05
C PRO A 211 -11.01 6.34 -6.24
N ASP A 212 -10.47 6.12 -7.45
CA ASP A 212 -10.77 6.87 -8.67
C ASP A 212 -10.72 8.39 -8.41
N ASN A 213 -9.64 8.86 -7.77
CA ASN A 213 -9.43 10.26 -7.40
C ASN A 213 -10.51 10.90 -6.50
N VAL A 214 -11.27 10.09 -5.78
CA VAL A 214 -12.35 10.55 -4.89
C VAL A 214 -12.08 10.13 -3.45
N ILE A 215 -12.24 11.07 -2.51
CA ILE A 215 -12.31 10.80 -1.08
C ILE A 215 -13.79 10.84 -0.69
N GLN A 216 -14.35 9.68 -0.35
CA GLN A 216 -15.76 9.52 -0.07
C GLN A 216 -16.18 10.28 1.19
N THR A 217 -17.48 10.57 1.30
CA THR A 217 -18.05 11.10 2.56
C THR A 217 -17.74 10.14 3.69
N GLY A 218 -17.21 10.66 4.80
CA GLY A 218 -16.91 9.85 5.96
C GLY A 218 -15.54 9.16 5.93
N GLN A 219 -14.84 9.18 4.78
CA GLN A 219 -13.55 8.53 4.64
C GLN A 219 -12.42 9.33 5.29
N GLY A 220 -11.63 8.66 6.13
CA GLY A 220 -10.38 9.16 6.67
C GLY A 220 -9.16 8.60 5.94
N PHE A 221 -8.04 9.28 6.08
CA PHE A 221 -6.77 8.97 5.42
C PHE A 221 -5.59 9.57 6.19
N ILE A 222 -4.37 9.11 5.88
CA ILE A 222 -3.13 9.69 6.41
C ILE A 222 -2.51 10.61 5.36
N VAL A 223 -2.04 11.79 5.79
CA VAL A 223 -1.15 12.66 4.99
C VAL A 223 0.05 13.07 5.82
N LYS A 224 1.16 13.38 5.14
CA LYS A 224 2.33 14.01 5.76
C LYS A 224 2.22 15.54 5.61
N ALA A 225 2.13 16.23 6.73
CA ALA A 225 1.98 17.68 6.80
C ALA A 225 3.35 18.39 6.81
N LEU A 226 3.42 19.49 6.07
CA LEU A 226 4.57 20.41 5.99
C LEU A 226 4.32 21.70 6.76
N THR A 227 3.05 22.06 6.96
CA THR A 227 2.63 23.22 7.76
C THR A 227 1.65 22.79 8.86
N GLY A 228 1.28 23.72 9.75
CA GLY A 228 0.37 23.43 10.87
C GLY A 228 -1.10 23.28 10.50
N THR A 229 -1.45 23.38 9.21
CA THR A 229 -2.85 23.42 8.77
C THR A 229 -3.05 22.74 7.41
N VAL A 230 -4.09 21.92 7.32
CA VAL A 230 -4.64 21.39 6.07
C VAL A 230 -6.04 21.97 5.86
N ASN A 231 -6.29 22.53 4.69
CA ASN A 231 -7.52 23.23 4.37
C ASN A 231 -8.46 22.36 3.56
N PHE A 232 -9.74 22.46 3.86
CA PHE A 232 -10.83 21.94 3.04
C PHE A 232 -11.71 23.12 2.63
N ASN A 233 -12.23 23.11 1.41
CA ASN A 233 -13.21 24.10 0.97
C ASN A 233 -14.22 23.48 -0.01
N ASN A 234 -15.31 24.19 -0.30
CA ASN A 234 -16.36 23.68 -1.17
C ASN A 234 -15.94 23.48 -2.63
N GLY A 235 -14.87 24.14 -3.09
CA GLY A 235 -14.32 23.93 -4.44
C GLY A 235 -13.68 22.55 -4.62
N MET A 236 -13.38 21.83 -3.53
CA MET A 236 -12.87 20.46 -3.59
C MET A 236 -14.00 19.43 -3.77
N ARG A 237 -15.27 19.80 -3.57
CA ARG A 237 -16.39 18.86 -3.47
C ARG A 237 -16.85 18.41 -4.85
N SER A 238 -17.09 17.12 -5.00
CA SER A 238 -17.65 16.52 -6.21
C SER A 238 -19.08 16.03 -5.95
N GLY A 239 -19.96 16.20 -6.95
CA GLY A 239 -21.26 15.55 -6.99
C GLY A 239 -21.22 14.13 -7.54
N SER A 240 -20.09 13.73 -8.14
CA SER A 240 -19.87 12.39 -8.69
C SER A 240 -19.19 11.47 -7.66
N LEU A 241 -19.53 10.18 -7.73
CA LEU A 241 -18.95 9.10 -6.93
C LEU A 241 -17.70 8.49 -7.57
N ILE A 242 -17.45 8.79 -8.84
CA ILE A 242 -16.33 8.36 -9.67
C ILE A 242 -15.71 9.64 -10.24
N HIS A 243 -14.39 9.70 -10.44
CA HIS A 243 -13.83 10.75 -11.29
C HIS A 243 -14.38 10.57 -12.70
N ASP A 244 -15.32 11.43 -13.10
CA ASP A 244 -15.51 11.65 -14.52
C ASP A 244 -14.43 12.64 -14.96
N ASP A 245 -13.80 12.36 -16.08
CA ASP A 245 -13.22 13.40 -16.92
C ASP A 245 -14.36 14.28 -17.49
N SER A 246 -15.36 14.67 -16.68
CA SER A 246 -16.40 15.59 -17.14
C SER A 246 -15.79 16.97 -17.27
N PHE A 247 -15.25 17.19 -18.46
CA PHE A 247 -15.22 18.50 -19.05
C PHE A 247 -16.55 19.23 -18.77
N PHE A 248 -16.41 20.53 -18.48
CA PHE A 248 -17.42 21.58 -18.48
C PHE A 248 -18.21 21.73 -17.16
N ARG A 249 -18.08 22.87 -16.46
CA ARG A 249 -18.51 24.19 -16.97
C ARG A 249 -17.65 25.38 -16.54
N ASN A 250 -17.03 25.99 -17.57
CA ASN A 250 -16.86 27.41 -17.91
C ASN A 250 -16.41 28.41 -16.84
N GLY A 251 -15.11 28.74 -16.91
CA GLY A 251 -14.51 29.87 -16.21
C GLY A 251 -13.18 30.41 -16.74
N SER A 252 -12.46 29.76 -17.67
CA SER A 252 -11.38 30.39 -18.44
C SER A 252 -10.87 29.45 -19.54
N ASN A 253 -10.68 29.98 -20.75
CA ASN A 253 -9.96 29.32 -21.85
C ASN A 253 -8.46 29.19 -21.52
N THR A 254 -8.12 28.28 -20.62
CA THR A 254 -6.78 27.72 -20.56
C THR A 254 -6.92 26.29 -21.05
N GLU A 255 -6.37 26.00 -22.23
CA GLU A 255 -6.11 24.63 -22.66
C GLU A 255 -5.33 23.97 -21.52
N GLU A 256 -5.99 23.16 -20.69
CA GLU A 256 -5.28 22.36 -19.70
C GLU A 256 -4.40 21.39 -20.49
N THR A 257 -3.09 21.60 -20.40
CA THR A 257 -2.10 20.71 -20.96
C THR A 257 -2.30 19.34 -20.32
N VAL A 258 -2.88 18.40 -21.05
CA VAL A 258 -2.97 17.00 -20.63
C VAL A 258 -1.54 16.55 -20.33
N VAL A 259 -1.27 16.20 -19.07
CA VAL A 259 0.04 15.70 -18.66
C VAL A 259 0.25 14.35 -19.34
N GLU A 260 1.10 14.34 -20.36
CA GLU A 260 1.54 13.09 -20.99
C GLU A 260 2.17 12.20 -19.92
N SER A 261 1.74 10.94 -19.87
CA SER A 261 2.12 9.97 -18.85
C SER A 261 2.16 8.56 -19.44
N HIS A 262 3.20 7.80 -19.13
CA HIS A 262 3.38 6.39 -19.51
C HIS A 262 3.84 5.60 -18.28
N ARG A 263 3.09 4.60 -17.84
CA ARG A 263 3.23 4.00 -16.51
C ARG A 263 3.29 2.49 -16.55
N ILE A 264 3.99 1.93 -15.57
CA ILE A 264 4.15 0.51 -15.34
C ILE A 264 3.81 0.23 -13.88
N TRP A 265 2.85 -0.66 -13.64
CA TRP A 265 2.57 -1.21 -12.33
C TRP A 265 3.17 -2.60 -12.21
N LEU A 266 3.94 -2.81 -11.14
CA LEU A 266 4.58 -4.10 -10.85
C LEU A 266 4.02 -4.67 -9.55
N ASN A 267 3.66 -5.94 -9.58
CA ASN A 267 3.26 -6.70 -8.38
C ASN A 267 4.41 -7.56 -7.90
N LEU A 268 4.50 -7.71 -6.58
CA LEU A 268 5.29 -8.73 -5.90
C LEU A 268 4.35 -9.79 -5.34
N SER A 269 4.65 -11.06 -5.60
CA SER A 269 4.03 -12.19 -4.93
C SER A 269 5.06 -13.06 -4.22
N ARG A 270 4.60 -13.83 -3.23
CA ARG A 270 5.31 -14.97 -2.67
C ARG A 270 4.50 -16.22 -2.92
N GLU A 271 5.07 -17.15 -3.65
CA GLU A 271 4.32 -18.27 -4.22
C GLU A 271 3.07 -17.74 -4.97
N ASN A 272 1.86 -18.16 -4.59
CA ASN A 272 0.61 -17.69 -5.18
C ASN A 272 -0.05 -16.53 -4.41
N THR A 273 0.63 -15.94 -3.42
CA THR A 273 0.06 -14.87 -2.57
C THR A 273 0.59 -13.51 -3.04
N PRO A 274 -0.26 -12.62 -3.58
CA PRO A 274 0.11 -11.23 -3.85
C PRO A 274 0.45 -10.51 -2.55
N LEU A 275 1.48 -9.65 -2.55
CA LEU A 275 2.00 -9.01 -1.34
C LEU A 275 2.12 -7.50 -1.42
N ALA A 276 2.49 -6.96 -2.58
CA ALA A 276 2.72 -5.53 -2.77
C ALA A 276 2.56 -5.15 -4.24
N GLN A 277 2.33 -3.87 -4.49
CA GLN A 277 2.38 -3.26 -5.80
C GLN A 277 3.24 -1.99 -5.73
N MET A 278 3.86 -1.61 -6.84
CA MET A 278 4.48 -0.31 -7.03
C MET A 278 4.20 0.21 -8.43
N MET A 279 4.44 1.51 -8.65
CA MET A 279 4.34 2.16 -9.95
C MET A 279 5.61 2.95 -10.26
N VAL A 280 6.11 2.84 -11.48
CA VAL A 280 7.04 3.80 -12.08
C VAL A 280 6.41 4.39 -13.35
N GLY A 281 6.52 5.71 -13.53
CA GLY A 281 5.90 6.41 -14.65
C GLY A 281 6.77 7.50 -15.22
N TYR A 282 6.71 7.69 -16.54
CA TYR A 282 7.37 8.78 -17.26
C TYR A 282 6.36 9.86 -17.59
N LYS A 283 6.62 11.09 -17.17
CA LYS A 283 5.66 12.20 -17.24
C LYS A 283 6.28 13.48 -17.76
N SER A 284 5.48 14.27 -18.48
CA SER A 284 5.89 15.59 -19.00
C SER A 284 6.14 16.65 -17.92
N ASN A 285 5.61 16.45 -16.72
CA ASN A 285 5.77 17.35 -15.56
C ASN A 285 6.66 16.78 -14.45
N ALA A 286 7.37 15.68 -14.70
CA ALA A 286 8.30 15.09 -13.75
C ALA A 286 9.76 15.38 -14.14
N THR A 287 10.66 15.24 -13.18
CA THR A 287 12.10 15.32 -13.30
C THR A 287 12.71 13.93 -13.09
N MET A 288 14.05 13.83 -13.05
CA MET A 288 14.74 12.62 -12.63
C MET A 288 15.06 12.61 -11.12
N GLY A 289 14.78 13.72 -10.43
CA GLY A 289 14.94 13.87 -8.99
C GLY A 289 13.63 13.62 -8.26
N ILE A 290 13.56 14.08 -7.01
CA ILE A 290 12.35 13.95 -6.18
C ILE A 290 11.37 15.08 -6.51
N ASP A 291 10.20 14.71 -7.03
CA ASP A 291 9.09 15.60 -7.37
C ASP A 291 7.96 15.48 -6.35
N MET A 292 7.84 16.50 -5.50
CA MET A 292 6.79 16.54 -4.48
C MET A 292 5.39 16.51 -5.10
N GLY A 293 4.57 15.55 -4.65
CA GLY A 293 3.21 15.33 -5.17
C GLY A 293 3.13 14.45 -6.41
N ILE A 294 4.27 14.07 -6.99
CA ILE A 294 4.38 13.02 -8.00
C ILE A 294 4.99 11.77 -7.37
N ASP A 295 6.16 11.90 -6.75
CA ASP A 295 6.77 10.79 -6.04
C ASP A 295 6.07 10.55 -4.70
N ALA A 296 5.65 9.31 -4.47
CA ALA A 296 5.03 8.87 -3.23
C ALA A 296 5.97 7.93 -2.46
N PRO A 297 6.59 8.41 -1.36
CA PRO A 297 7.41 7.56 -0.51
C PRO A 297 6.58 6.38 0.01
N PHE A 298 7.18 5.21 0.00
CA PHE A 298 6.60 4.05 0.65
C PHE A 298 6.47 4.32 2.15
N ILE A 299 5.27 4.17 2.71
CA ILE A 299 5.03 4.43 4.14
C ILE A 299 5.83 3.47 5.05
N ASN A 300 6.37 2.40 4.48
CA ASN A 300 7.25 1.45 5.14
C ASN A 300 6.61 0.78 6.36
N ASP A 301 5.36 0.37 6.20
CA ASP A 301 4.55 -0.30 7.22
C ASP A 301 4.74 -1.82 7.24
N VAL A 302 5.57 -2.38 6.35
CA VAL A 302 5.83 -3.81 6.24
C VAL A 302 7.28 -4.17 5.93
N GLU A 303 7.60 -5.43 6.25
CA GLU A 303 8.93 -6.04 6.09
C GLU A 303 9.12 -6.82 4.78
N THR A 304 8.06 -6.93 3.96
CA THR A 304 8.12 -7.51 2.61
C THR A 304 7.51 -6.55 1.62
N GLY A 305 8.18 -6.26 0.51
CA GLY A 305 7.74 -5.24 -0.42
C GLY A 305 8.64 -5.09 -1.64
N LEU A 306 8.13 -4.40 -2.65
CA LEU A 306 8.83 -4.03 -3.86
C LEU A 306 8.59 -2.55 -4.10
N ASN A 307 9.65 -1.77 -4.25
CA ASN A 307 9.57 -0.33 -4.45
C ASN A 307 10.69 0.10 -5.40
N SER A 308 10.55 1.27 -6.03
CA SER A 308 11.71 1.94 -6.62
C SER A 308 12.56 2.57 -5.52
N ILE A 309 13.85 2.79 -5.78
CA ILE A 309 14.73 3.51 -4.86
C ILE A 309 15.34 4.74 -5.54
N LEU A 310 15.19 5.89 -4.89
CA LEU A 310 15.73 7.17 -5.34
C LEU A 310 16.35 7.87 -4.13
N GLU A 311 17.63 8.24 -4.25
CA GLU A 311 18.41 8.89 -3.18
C GLU A 311 18.34 8.16 -1.82
N GLY A 312 18.34 6.82 -1.86
CA GLY A 312 18.26 5.97 -0.66
C GLY A 312 16.87 5.88 -0.01
N THR A 313 15.85 6.48 -0.61
CA THR A 313 14.45 6.41 -0.16
C THR A 313 13.65 5.49 -1.07
N ALA A 314 12.82 4.63 -0.48
CA ALA A 314 11.92 3.74 -1.21
C ALA A 314 10.62 4.46 -1.58
N TYR A 315 10.19 4.31 -2.84
CA TYR A 315 8.98 4.93 -3.38
C TYR A 315 8.02 3.88 -3.92
N ALA A 316 6.77 3.94 -3.45
CA ALA A 316 5.68 3.12 -3.97
C ALA A 316 5.22 3.63 -5.34
N ILE A 317 5.33 4.95 -5.57
CA ILE A 317 5.02 5.61 -6.84
C ILE A 317 6.22 6.52 -7.16
N GLN A 318 6.83 6.34 -8.33
CA GLN A 318 7.90 7.21 -8.81
C GLN A 318 7.55 7.79 -10.18
N GLY A 319 7.65 9.11 -10.30
CA GLY A 319 7.65 9.84 -11.56
C GLY A 319 9.06 10.02 -12.11
N ARG A 320 9.20 10.02 -13.43
CA ARG A 320 10.45 10.24 -14.16
C ARG A 320 10.19 11.15 -15.34
N SER A 321 11.17 11.95 -15.75
CA SER A 321 10.96 12.95 -16.80
C SER A 321 10.70 12.37 -18.18
N LEU A 322 9.84 13.02 -18.95
CA LEU A 322 9.86 12.96 -20.41
C LEU A 322 10.80 14.02 -21.03
N PRO A 323 11.36 13.77 -22.22
CA PRO A 323 11.14 12.61 -23.10
C PRO A 323 11.77 11.30 -22.59
N PHE A 324 11.10 10.18 -22.84
CA PHE A 324 11.56 8.85 -22.44
C PHE A 324 12.88 8.49 -23.15
N ILE A 325 13.81 7.88 -22.40
CA ILE A 325 15.08 7.37 -22.92
C ILE A 325 15.20 5.88 -22.62
N ALA A 326 15.48 5.05 -23.63
CA ALA A 326 15.57 3.60 -23.47
C ALA A 326 16.82 3.14 -22.67
N GLN A 327 17.76 4.04 -22.42
CA GLN A 327 18.95 3.80 -21.59
C GLN A 327 18.67 4.00 -20.10
N ASP A 328 17.46 4.44 -19.74
CA ASP A 328 17.13 4.67 -18.35
C ASP A 328 17.15 3.37 -17.53
N ILE A 329 17.52 3.50 -16.27
CA ILE A 329 17.59 2.41 -15.31
C ILE A 329 16.79 2.85 -14.08
N VAL A 330 15.87 1.99 -13.66
CA VAL A 330 15.07 2.20 -12.45
C VAL A 330 15.53 1.16 -11.41
N PRO A 331 16.36 1.55 -10.43
CA PRO A 331 16.75 0.66 -9.36
C PRO A 331 15.56 0.32 -8.47
N LEU A 332 15.46 -0.93 -8.06
CA LEU A 332 14.39 -1.42 -7.18
C LEU A 332 14.93 -1.88 -5.83
N GLN A 333 14.20 -1.55 -4.78
CA GLN A 333 14.32 -2.19 -3.47
C GLN A 333 13.36 -3.38 -3.39
N PHE A 334 13.91 -4.55 -3.07
CA PHE A 334 13.15 -5.73 -2.69
C PHE A 334 13.37 -6.04 -1.21
N LYS A 335 12.28 -6.23 -0.47
CA LYS A 335 12.29 -6.66 0.93
C LYS A 335 11.63 -8.02 1.06
N ALA A 336 12.23 -8.90 1.86
CA ALA A 336 11.69 -10.19 2.22
C ALA A 336 11.79 -10.41 3.74
N ASN A 337 10.67 -10.59 4.42
CA ASN A 337 10.66 -10.92 5.84
C ASN A 337 11.06 -12.38 6.15
N MET A 338 11.01 -13.26 5.15
CA MET A 338 11.43 -14.66 5.26
C MET A 338 11.95 -15.20 3.94
N ALA A 339 12.76 -16.25 4.02
CA ALA A 339 13.23 -16.95 2.84
C ALA A 339 12.06 -17.65 2.11
N GLY A 340 12.11 -17.68 0.78
CA GLY A 340 11.06 -18.30 -0.03
C GLY A 340 11.17 -18.00 -1.52
N ASN A 341 10.18 -18.46 -2.26
CA ASN A 341 10.02 -18.19 -3.69
C ASN A 341 9.09 -17.00 -3.91
N TYR A 342 9.55 -16.03 -4.69
CA TYR A 342 8.88 -14.77 -4.99
C TYR A 342 8.73 -14.61 -6.50
N ALA A 343 7.81 -13.76 -6.94
CA ALA A 343 7.73 -13.36 -8.34
C ALA A 343 7.45 -11.86 -8.48
N ILE A 344 8.08 -11.25 -9.48
CA ILE A 344 7.77 -9.88 -9.94
C ILE A 344 7.03 -9.99 -11.27
N THR A 345 5.86 -9.37 -11.36
CA THR A 345 5.02 -9.39 -12.57
C THR A 345 4.54 -7.99 -12.93
N ILE A 346 4.26 -7.75 -14.21
CA ILE A 346 3.46 -6.60 -14.61
C ILE A 346 2.01 -6.85 -14.20
N ASP A 347 1.41 -5.87 -13.54
CA ASP A 347 -0.04 -5.84 -13.30
C ASP A 347 -0.75 -5.30 -14.54
N HIS A 348 -0.41 -4.06 -14.90
CA HIS A 348 -0.84 -3.41 -16.13
C HIS A 348 0.14 -2.29 -16.51
N VAL A 349 -0.04 -1.76 -17.71
CA VAL A 349 0.73 -0.63 -18.26
C VAL A 349 -0.20 0.29 -19.04
N ASP A 350 0.25 1.51 -19.28
CA ASP A 350 -0.38 2.42 -20.22
C ASP A 350 0.63 3.14 -21.14
N GLY A 351 0.12 3.94 -22.07
CA GLY A 351 0.92 4.80 -22.92
C GLY A 351 1.94 4.02 -23.77
N LEU A 352 3.18 4.50 -23.81
CA LEU A 352 4.32 3.96 -24.56
C LEU A 352 4.53 2.47 -24.29
N PHE A 353 4.25 2.03 -23.07
CA PHE A 353 4.48 0.66 -22.63
C PHE A 353 3.44 -0.34 -23.15
N LEU A 354 2.32 0.13 -23.71
CA LEU A 354 1.41 -0.71 -24.50
C LEU A 354 2.00 -1.10 -25.86
N GLY A 355 2.97 -0.32 -26.36
CA GLY A 355 3.65 -0.56 -27.63
C GLY A 355 4.81 -1.54 -27.55
N GLY A 356 5.72 -1.44 -28.51
CA GLY A 356 6.90 -2.31 -28.64
C GLY A 356 8.07 -2.01 -27.70
N GLN A 357 7.92 -1.07 -26.76
CA GLN A 357 8.97 -0.76 -25.79
C GLN A 357 9.08 -1.90 -24.77
N ASP A 358 10.21 -2.61 -24.71
CA ASP A 358 10.44 -3.69 -23.75
C ASP A 358 10.51 -3.18 -22.32
N ILE A 359 10.14 -4.06 -21.38
CA ILE A 359 10.25 -3.87 -19.93
C ILE A 359 11.01 -5.08 -19.40
N LEU A 360 12.29 -4.90 -19.12
CA LEU A 360 13.19 -5.97 -18.71
C LEU A 360 13.53 -5.83 -17.22
N LEU A 361 13.52 -6.94 -16.49
CA LEU A 361 14.03 -7.02 -15.13
C LEU A 361 15.45 -7.61 -15.18
N LYS A 362 16.41 -6.87 -14.65
CA LYS A 362 17.78 -7.32 -14.48
C LYS A 362 17.99 -7.77 -13.02
N ASP A 363 18.33 -9.03 -12.82
CA ASP A 363 18.71 -9.60 -11.51
C ASP A 363 20.24 -9.61 -11.42
N ASN A 364 20.80 -8.66 -10.67
CA ASN A 364 22.23 -8.49 -10.47
C ASN A 364 22.85 -9.64 -9.66
N LEU A 365 22.07 -10.36 -8.85
CA LEU A 365 22.57 -11.51 -8.11
C LEU A 365 22.84 -12.70 -9.05
N LEU A 366 21.93 -12.95 -9.99
CA LEU A 366 22.05 -14.06 -10.93
C LEU A 366 22.74 -13.66 -12.24
N GLY A 367 22.83 -12.36 -12.54
CA GLY A 367 23.34 -11.86 -13.82
C GLY A 367 22.40 -12.14 -14.98
N THR A 368 21.09 -12.25 -14.72
CA THR A 368 20.05 -12.56 -15.71
C THR A 368 19.26 -11.30 -16.08
N ILE A 369 18.80 -11.25 -17.32
CA ILE A 369 17.87 -10.23 -17.83
C ILE A 369 16.65 -10.99 -18.34
N HIS A 370 15.45 -10.59 -17.90
CA HIS A 370 14.20 -11.25 -18.22
C HIS A 370 13.16 -10.24 -18.71
N SER A 371 12.43 -10.57 -19.77
CA SER A 371 11.34 -9.70 -20.25
C SER A 371 10.07 -9.92 -19.43
N LEU A 372 9.65 -8.90 -18.68
CA LEU A 372 8.42 -8.95 -17.89
C LEU A 372 7.16 -8.93 -18.76
N LYS A 373 7.28 -8.61 -20.06
CA LYS A 373 6.19 -8.70 -21.04
C LYS A 373 5.94 -10.13 -21.52
N GLU A 374 6.93 -11.02 -21.45
CA GLU A 374 6.77 -12.43 -21.81
C GLU A 374 6.13 -13.22 -20.68
N SER A 375 6.61 -13.03 -19.45
CA SER A 375 6.11 -13.68 -18.25
C SER A 375 6.63 -13.00 -16.98
N GLY A 376 6.05 -13.35 -15.83
CA GLY A 376 6.60 -12.98 -14.53
C GLY A 376 8.00 -13.56 -14.28
N TYR A 377 8.84 -12.83 -13.54
CA TYR A 377 10.15 -13.31 -13.13
C TYR A 377 10.08 -13.94 -11.73
N SER A 378 10.22 -15.25 -11.67
CA SER A 378 10.26 -16.02 -10.41
C SER A 378 11.68 -16.18 -9.90
N PHE A 379 11.87 -15.99 -8.60
CA PHE A 379 13.18 -16.08 -7.95
C PHE A 379 13.07 -16.51 -6.49
N THR A 380 14.09 -17.22 -6.02
CA THR A 380 14.25 -17.48 -4.59
C THR A 380 14.99 -16.31 -3.92
N SER A 381 14.67 -16.04 -2.66
CA SER A 381 15.44 -15.14 -1.81
C SER A 381 15.54 -15.66 -0.38
N ASP A 382 16.65 -15.32 0.30
CA ASP A 382 16.71 -15.31 1.77
C ASP A 382 15.93 -14.09 2.32
N ALA A 383 15.72 -14.04 3.64
CA ALA A 383 15.17 -12.87 4.30
C ALA A 383 16.19 -11.71 4.27
N GLY A 384 15.73 -10.49 4.00
CA GLY A 384 16.60 -9.32 3.92
C GLY A 384 15.99 -8.13 3.21
N VAL A 385 16.80 -7.08 3.08
CA VAL A 385 16.52 -5.87 2.29
C VAL A 385 17.61 -5.80 1.21
N TYR A 386 17.19 -5.73 -0.04
CA TYR A 386 18.06 -5.77 -1.21
C TYR A 386 17.79 -4.54 -2.08
N ASP A 387 18.67 -3.55 -2.03
CA ASP A 387 18.55 -2.27 -2.75
C ASP A 387 19.25 -2.28 -4.12
N ASP A 388 20.00 -3.34 -4.42
CA ASP A 388 20.88 -3.45 -5.59
C ASP A 388 20.64 -4.75 -6.40
N ARG A 389 19.72 -5.61 -5.96
CA ARG A 389 19.46 -6.87 -6.64
C ARG A 389 18.72 -6.69 -7.97
N PHE A 390 17.74 -5.78 -8.02
CA PHE A 390 16.85 -5.66 -9.16
C PHE A 390 16.85 -4.28 -9.77
N GLU A 391 16.82 -4.23 -11.10
CA GLU A 391 16.69 -3.01 -11.90
C GLU A 391 15.66 -3.25 -13.01
N ILE A 392 14.81 -2.26 -13.29
CA ILE A 392 14.08 -2.21 -14.57
C ILE A 392 14.96 -1.51 -15.59
N VAL A 393 15.12 -2.14 -16.76
CA VAL A 393 15.83 -1.61 -17.92
C VAL A 393 14.97 -1.76 -19.17
N TYR A 394 15.21 -0.90 -20.16
CA TYR A 394 14.36 -0.77 -21.35
C TYR A 394 15.07 -1.14 -22.66
N GLY A 395 16.27 -1.68 -22.55
CA GLY A 395 17.06 -2.21 -23.66
C GLY A 395 18.11 -3.19 -23.14
N GLU A 396 18.70 -3.97 -24.04
CA GLU A 396 19.75 -4.92 -23.66
C GLU A 396 21.02 -4.17 -23.21
N ALA A 397 21.50 -4.49 -22.02
CA ALA A 397 22.84 -4.08 -21.60
C ALA A 397 23.88 -4.92 -22.36
N LEU A 398 24.85 -4.27 -23.02
CA LEU A 398 26.03 -4.91 -23.61
C LEU A 398 26.97 -5.40 -22.50
N GLY A 399 26.63 -6.49 -21.83
CA GLY A 399 27.41 -7.06 -20.74
C GLY A 399 27.40 -8.58 -20.75
N THR A 400 28.52 -9.19 -21.13
CA THR A 400 28.74 -10.64 -21.04
C THR A 400 29.37 -11.01 -19.70
N ASN A 401 28.69 -10.75 -18.58
CA ASN A 401 29.15 -11.31 -17.31
C ASN A 401 28.63 -12.75 -17.23
N LYS A 402 29.53 -13.71 -17.45
CA LYS A 402 29.27 -15.11 -17.11
C LYS A 402 29.19 -15.21 -15.59
N PRO A 403 28.08 -15.66 -14.99
CA PRO A 403 28.00 -15.85 -13.56
C PRO A 403 29.03 -16.89 -13.12
N VAL A 404 29.89 -16.52 -12.17
CA VAL A 404 30.68 -17.49 -11.40
C VAL A 404 29.79 -17.96 -10.25
N VAL A 405 29.74 -19.26 -9.99
CA VAL A 405 29.00 -19.82 -8.86
C VAL A 405 29.59 -19.24 -7.57
N ASP A 406 28.83 -18.40 -6.88
CA ASP A 406 29.16 -17.80 -5.58
C ASP A 406 28.27 -18.41 -4.49
N ALA A 407 28.77 -18.48 -3.25
CA ALA A 407 27.98 -18.93 -2.12
C ALA A 407 26.70 -18.10 -1.90
N ASN A 408 26.71 -16.84 -2.34
CA ASN A 408 25.57 -15.93 -2.23
C ASN A 408 24.44 -16.23 -3.22
N THR A 409 24.69 -16.95 -4.33
CA THR A 409 23.65 -17.31 -5.31
C THR A 409 22.89 -18.58 -4.92
N ILE A 410 23.37 -19.31 -3.93
CA ILE A 410 22.72 -20.52 -3.43
C ILE A 410 21.79 -20.14 -2.27
N ILE A 411 20.52 -20.48 -2.36
CA ILE A 411 19.52 -20.22 -1.32
C ILE A 411 18.95 -21.55 -0.83
N ILE A 412 18.86 -21.69 0.49
CA ILE A 412 18.41 -22.91 1.14
C ILE A 412 17.41 -22.55 2.22
N TYR A 413 16.20 -23.08 2.13
CA TYR A 413 15.14 -22.77 3.08
C TYR A 413 14.25 -23.98 3.37
N LYS A 414 13.66 -23.99 4.56
CA LYS A 414 12.68 -25.00 4.98
C LYS A 414 11.30 -24.62 4.44
N LYS A 415 10.61 -25.57 3.83
CA LYS A 415 9.20 -25.49 3.47
C LYS A 415 8.49 -26.70 4.06
N GLU A 416 7.72 -26.48 5.13
CA GLU A 416 7.10 -27.54 5.94
C GLU A 416 8.14 -28.54 6.49
N ARG A 417 8.06 -29.83 6.12
CA ARG A 417 9.06 -30.87 6.44
C ARG A 417 10.09 -31.11 5.34
N SER A 418 10.13 -30.23 4.33
CA SER A 418 11.08 -30.34 3.23
C SER A 418 12.14 -29.26 3.29
N LEU A 419 13.34 -29.57 2.81
CA LEU A 419 14.40 -28.60 2.56
C LEU A 419 14.44 -28.28 1.06
N VAL A 420 14.29 -27.02 0.69
CA VAL A 420 14.41 -26.55 -0.69
C VAL A 420 15.80 -25.94 -0.87
N ILE A 421 16.49 -26.39 -1.92
CA ILE A 421 17.81 -25.89 -2.30
C ILE A 421 17.70 -25.35 -3.72
N ASN A 422 17.97 -24.06 -3.89
CA ASN A 422 18.08 -23.41 -5.18
C ASN A 422 19.51 -22.89 -5.36
N SER A 423 20.14 -23.23 -6.48
CA SER A 423 21.55 -22.90 -6.76
C SER A 423 21.72 -21.77 -7.78
N GLY A 424 20.64 -21.01 -8.04
CA GLY A 424 20.61 -19.96 -9.04
C GLY A 424 20.84 -20.53 -10.44
N ASN A 425 21.88 -20.04 -11.12
CA ASN A 425 22.25 -20.49 -12.47
C ASN A 425 23.16 -21.74 -12.49
N ALA A 426 23.55 -22.28 -11.34
CA ALA A 426 24.41 -23.46 -11.28
C ALA A 426 23.60 -24.75 -11.44
N THR A 427 24.20 -25.79 -12.03
CA THR A 427 23.64 -27.15 -11.99
C THR A 427 24.28 -27.92 -10.83
N MET A 428 23.47 -28.43 -9.91
CA MET A 428 23.95 -29.27 -8.80
C MET A 428 24.30 -30.67 -9.28
N ALA A 429 25.45 -31.19 -8.83
CA ALA A 429 25.86 -32.59 -9.01
C ALA A 429 25.51 -33.42 -7.78
N THR A 430 25.90 -32.92 -6.59
CA THR A 430 25.73 -33.62 -5.31
C THR A 430 25.31 -32.63 -4.21
N VAL A 431 24.40 -33.06 -3.35
CA VAL A 431 24.05 -32.40 -2.10
C VAL A 431 24.33 -33.35 -0.94
N THR A 432 25.08 -32.90 0.04
CA THR A 432 25.41 -33.64 1.27
C THR A 432 25.04 -32.80 2.48
N ILE A 433 24.35 -33.37 3.46
CA ILE A 433 23.94 -32.65 4.68
C ILE A 433 24.60 -33.29 5.89
N PHE A 434 25.13 -32.44 6.77
CA PHE A 434 25.76 -32.81 8.03
C PHE A 434 25.02 -32.20 9.22
N ASP A 435 25.05 -32.88 10.36
CA ASP A 435 24.70 -32.28 11.65
C ASP A 435 25.85 -31.40 12.20
N THR A 436 25.61 -30.72 13.33
CA THR A 436 26.63 -29.87 13.98
C THR A 436 27.86 -30.62 14.49
N HIS A 437 27.79 -31.96 14.61
CA HIS A 437 28.90 -32.82 14.99
C HIS A 437 29.67 -33.33 13.76
N GLY A 438 29.29 -32.90 12.54
CA GLY A 438 29.92 -33.31 11.29
C GLY A 438 29.50 -34.71 10.82
N ARG A 439 28.46 -35.32 11.41
CA ARG A 439 27.93 -36.61 10.92
C ARG A 439 27.06 -36.34 9.70
N MET A 440 27.31 -37.09 8.63
CA MET A 440 26.47 -37.03 7.42
C MET A 440 25.10 -37.62 7.73
N VAL A 441 24.05 -36.84 7.54
CA VAL A 441 22.65 -37.24 7.76
C VAL A 441 21.88 -37.43 6.46
N TYR A 442 22.42 -36.95 5.33
CA TYR A 442 21.80 -37.07 4.02
C TYR A 442 22.83 -36.94 2.90
N GLU A 443 22.61 -37.66 1.80
CA GLU A 443 23.33 -37.47 0.55
C GLU A 443 22.40 -37.74 -0.64
N ARG A 444 22.48 -36.89 -1.67
CA ARG A 444 21.92 -37.18 -3.00
C ARG A 444 22.93 -36.83 -4.07
N ASN A 445 23.15 -37.77 -4.98
CA ASN A 445 24.05 -37.66 -6.13
C ASN A 445 23.24 -37.58 -7.43
N ASN A 446 23.92 -37.20 -8.53
CA ASN A 446 23.35 -37.16 -9.88
C ASN A 446 22.10 -36.26 -10.01
N ILE A 447 22.09 -35.13 -9.32
CA ILE A 447 20.92 -34.23 -9.23
C ILE A 447 20.63 -33.60 -10.60
N ASN A 448 21.64 -33.07 -11.28
CA ASN A 448 21.55 -32.46 -12.62
C ASN A 448 20.44 -31.40 -12.75
N ALA A 449 20.18 -30.65 -11.67
CA ALA A 449 19.16 -29.62 -11.62
C ALA A 449 19.67 -28.39 -10.85
N GLY A 450 19.10 -27.22 -11.15
CA GLY A 450 19.37 -25.97 -10.42
C GLY A 450 18.54 -25.83 -9.14
N GLU A 451 17.46 -26.61 -9.01
CA GLU A 451 16.61 -26.70 -7.82
C GLU A 451 16.45 -28.16 -7.38
N MET A 452 16.39 -28.39 -6.07
CA MET A 452 16.12 -29.69 -5.48
C MET A 452 15.29 -29.54 -4.20
N ILE A 453 14.28 -30.40 -4.07
CA ILE A 453 13.47 -30.53 -2.86
C ILE A 453 13.81 -31.85 -2.16
N ILE A 454 14.15 -31.76 -0.88
CA ILE A 454 14.42 -32.90 0.01
C ILE A 454 13.24 -33.05 0.97
N SER A 455 12.33 -33.97 0.66
CA SER A 455 11.19 -34.31 1.50
C SER A 455 11.43 -35.51 2.43
N ASP A 456 12.54 -36.23 2.22
CA ASP A 456 12.90 -37.47 2.90
C ASP A 456 13.96 -37.29 4.01
N LEU A 457 14.28 -36.04 4.38
CA LEU A 457 15.24 -35.74 5.44
C LEU A 457 14.69 -36.12 6.81
N ARG A 458 15.33 -37.09 7.47
CA ARG A 458 14.98 -37.54 8.83
C ARG A 458 15.86 -36.84 9.88
N ALA A 459 15.78 -35.52 9.94
CA ALA A 459 16.44 -34.73 10.99
C ALA A 459 15.39 -34.16 11.97
N GLU A 460 15.74 -34.08 13.25
CA GLU A 460 15.01 -33.27 14.24
C GLU A 460 15.32 -31.79 14.04
N GLU A 461 14.52 -30.89 14.63
CA GLU A 461 14.73 -29.44 14.53
C GLU A 461 16.10 -29.06 15.10
N GLN A 462 17.04 -28.75 14.21
CA GLN A 462 18.43 -28.48 14.55
C GLN A 462 19.14 -27.71 13.43
N MET A 463 20.31 -27.16 13.76
CA MET A 463 21.19 -26.58 12.74
C MET A 463 21.86 -27.69 11.93
N LEU A 464 21.80 -27.58 10.61
CA LEU A 464 22.43 -28.47 9.64
C LEU A 464 23.43 -27.69 8.78
N ILE A 465 24.42 -28.39 8.25
CA ILE A 465 25.37 -27.87 7.27
C ILE A 465 25.08 -28.55 5.95
N VAL A 466 24.62 -27.79 4.96
CA VAL A 466 24.34 -28.29 3.61
C VAL A 466 25.52 -27.95 2.72
N GLN A 467 26.16 -28.98 2.20
CA GLN A 467 27.24 -28.87 1.23
C GLN A 467 26.71 -29.20 -0.17
N ILE A 468 26.91 -28.30 -1.12
CA ILE A 468 26.53 -28.45 -2.51
C ILE A 468 27.80 -28.53 -3.35
N THR A 469 27.86 -29.56 -4.19
CA THR A 469 28.87 -29.69 -5.25
C THR A 469 28.17 -29.53 -6.58
N THR A 470 28.61 -28.59 -7.41
CA THR A 470 28.08 -28.35 -8.75
C THR A 470 28.73 -29.27 -9.79
N THR A 471 28.13 -29.38 -10.98
CA THR A 471 28.67 -30.17 -12.11
C THR A 471 30.03 -29.71 -12.61
N ASN A 472 30.42 -28.46 -12.31
CA ASN A 472 31.77 -27.93 -12.57
C ASN A 472 32.76 -28.12 -11.39
N ASN A 473 32.43 -28.99 -10.42
CA ASN A 473 33.23 -29.31 -9.22
C ASN A 473 33.43 -28.16 -8.21
N SER A 474 32.66 -27.08 -8.31
CA SER A 474 32.66 -26.04 -7.27
C SER A 474 31.93 -26.55 -6.04
N LYS A 475 32.44 -26.25 -4.84
CA LYS A 475 31.86 -26.67 -3.56
C LYS A 475 31.49 -25.45 -2.72
N VAL A 476 30.26 -25.44 -2.22
CA VAL A 476 29.74 -24.41 -1.32
C VAL A 476 29.08 -25.07 -0.12
N SER A 477 29.22 -24.47 1.07
CA SER A 477 28.54 -24.93 2.28
C SER A 477 27.73 -23.80 2.92
N LYS A 478 26.46 -24.04 3.23
CA LYS A 478 25.58 -23.13 3.98
C LYS A 478 25.06 -23.80 5.25
N LYS A 479 24.94 -23.02 6.33
CA LYS A 479 24.27 -23.44 7.56
C LYS A 479 22.78 -23.12 7.44
N VAL A 480 21.92 -24.05 7.86
CA VAL A 480 20.46 -23.89 7.84
C VAL A 480 19.86 -24.42 9.14
N ILE A 481 18.77 -23.84 9.61
CA ILE A 481 17.95 -24.41 10.69
C ILE A 481 16.85 -25.22 10.01
N PHE A 482 16.82 -26.54 10.26
CA PHE A 482 15.80 -27.45 9.75
C PHE A 482 14.66 -27.64 10.74
#